data_AF-T2JF60-F1
#
_entry.id   AF-T2JF60-F1
#
_cell.length_a   1.000
_cell.length_b   1.000
_cell.length_c   1.000
_cell.angle_alpha   90.00
_cell.angle_beta   90.00
_cell.angle_gamma   90.00
#
_symmetry.space_group_name_H-M   'P 1'
#
loop_
_entity.id
_entity.type
_entity.pdbx_description
1 polymer ?
#
loop_
_entity_poly.entity_id
_entity_poly.type
_entity_poly.pdbx_seq_one_letter_code
_entity_poly.pdbx_strand_id
1 'polypeptide(L)'
;MFHQIADIINEQPNQPTLIIMNSQAWGHVLRLAYYLPTTFPISLLAQNSDNLSPILAENLSKDSEQYQRILWLDSERPVWGKPSTEEQKQGVKTVLDDNYNLQFFQRLVGTWKLDNFMMNVYEKIE
;
A
#
# COMPACT_ATOMS: atom_id res chain seq x y z
N MET A 1 -0.77 4.15 -14.76
CA MET A 1 -0.23 3.62 -13.50
C MET A 1 -1.35 3.31 -12.52
N PHE A 2 -2.10 4.26 -11.94
CA PHE A 2 -3.10 3.92 -10.91
C PHE A 2 -4.21 2.95 -11.38
N HIS A 3 -4.54 2.93 -12.69
CA HIS A 3 -5.43 1.90 -13.26
C HIS A 3 -4.88 0.47 -13.12
N GLN A 4 -3.56 0.28 -13.14
CA GLN A 4 -2.93 -1.04 -12.97
C GLN A 4 -3.13 -1.58 -11.55
N ILE A 5 -3.28 -0.68 -10.56
CA ILE A 5 -3.63 -1.08 -9.20
C ILE A 5 -5.09 -1.55 -9.15
N ALA A 6 -5.99 -0.87 -9.88
CA ALA A 6 -7.38 -1.30 -10.00
C ALA A 6 -7.50 -2.67 -10.68
N ASP A 7 -6.72 -2.93 -11.72
CA ASP A 7 -6.68 -4.25 -12.39
C ASP A 7 -6.31 -5.37 -11.39
N ILE A 8 -5.29 -5.14 -10.57
CA ILE A 8 -4.83 -6.09 -9.53
C ILE A 8 -5.87 -6.31 -8.44
N ILE A 9 -6.59 -5.26 -8.06
CA ILE A 9 -7.71 -5.35 -7.13
C ILE A 9 -8.88 -6.14 -7.74
N ASN A 10 -9.14 -5.97 -9.04
CA ASN A 10 -10.21 -6.68 -9.75
C ASN A 10 -9.98 -8.19 -9.90
N GLU A 11 -8.74 -8.67 -9.77
CA GLU A 11 -8.44 -10.10 -9.77
C GLU A 11 -9.05 -10.84 -8.56
N GLN A 12 -9.21 -10.15 -7.43
CA GLN A 12 -9.71 -10.71 -6.17
C GLN A 12 -10.76 -9.76 -5.53
N PRO A 13 -11.93 -9.58 -6.15
CA PRO A 13 -12.87 -8.49 -5.83
C PRO A 13 -13.52 -8.58 -4.44
N ASN A 14 -13.57 -9.79 -3.86
CA ASN A 14 -14.21 -10.04 -2.56
C ASN A 14 -13.19 -10.10 -1.42
N GLN A 15 -11.89 -9.96 -1.69
CA GLN A 15 -10.85 -10.09 -0.69
C GLN A 15 -10.62 -8.76 0.03
N PRO A 16 -10.88 -8.67 1.36
CA PRO A 16 -10.64 -7.46 2.13
C PRO A 16 -9.18 -7.01 1.99
N THR A 17 -9.00 -5.82 1.41
CA THR A 17 -7.69 -5.33 0.99
C THR A 17 -7.36 -4.01 1.68
N LEU A 18 -6.21 -3.95 2.35
CA LEU A 18 -5.64 -2.70 2.82
C LEU A 18 -4.56 -2.23 1.83
N ILE A 19 -4.74 -1.04 1.28
CA ILE A 19 -3.70 -0.36 0.50
C ILE A 19 -2.96 0.58 1.44
N ILE A 20 -1.64 0.46 1.50
CA ILE A 20 -0.77 1.31 2.33
C ILE A 20 0.19 2.11 1.43
N MET A 21 0.44 3.37 1.76
CA MET A 21 1.39 4.21 1.03
C MET A 21 2.18 5.16 1.92
N ASN A 22 3.44 5.37 1.58
CA ASN A 22 4.37 6.29 2.26
C ASN A 22 4.25 7.76 1.77
N SER A 23 3.14 8.11 1.11
CA SER A 23 2.90 9.45 0.57
C SER A 23 1.53 9.95 0.98
N GLN A 24 1.48 11.13 1.59
CA GLN A 24 0.22 11.84 1.89
C GLN A 24 -0.12 12.89 0.82
N ALA A 25 0.49 12.78 -0.36
CA ALA A 25 0.19 13.65 -1.48
C ALA A 25 -1.28 13.48 -1.88
N TRP A 26 -2.13 14.46 -1.58
CA TRP A 26 -3.56 14.41 -1.89
C TRP A 26 -3.82 14.08 -3.36
N GLY A 27 -2.97 14.54 -4.28
CA GLY A 27 -3.06 14.17 -5.69
C GLY A 27 -2.89 12.67 -5.95
N HIS A 28 -1.98 11.98 -5.27
CA HIS A 28 -1.80 10.53 -5.39
C HIS A 28 -2.93 9.77 -4.71
N VAL A 29 -3.30 10.18 -3.50
CA VAL A 29 -4.39 9.57 -2.72
C VAL A 29 -5.71 9.65 -3.48
N LEU A 30 -6.07 10.84 -3.99
CA LEU A 30 -7.30 11.04 -4.74
C LEU A 30 -7.29 10.34 -6.10
N ARG A 31 -6.17 10.37 -6.83
CA ARG A 31 -6.07 9.63 -8.10
C ARG A 31 -6.16 8.12 -7.88
N LEU A 32 -5.53 7.58 -6.84
CA LEU A 32 -5.70 6.18 -6.48
C LEU A 32 -7.17 5.88 -6.21
N ALA A 33 -7.78 6.61 -5.27
CA ALA A 33 -9.18 6.41 -4.88
C ALA A 33 -10.15 6.51 -6.07
N TYR A 34 -9.87 7.38 -7.05
CA TYR A 34 -10.67 7.53 -8.26
C TYR A 34 -10.75 6.24 -9.11
N TYR A 35 -9.68 5.43 -9.14
CA TYR A 35 -9.66 4.18 -9.92
C TYR A 35 -10.13 2.97 -9.11
N LEU A 36 -10.29 3.08 -7.78
CA LEU A 36 -10.68 1.95 -6.96
C LEU A 36 -12.18 1.64 -7.11
N PRO A 37 -12.57 0.35 -7.20
CA PRO A 37 -13.97 -0.04 -7.21
C PRO A 37 -14.66 0.33 -5.89
N THR A 38 -15.82 1.00 -5.96
CA THR A 38 -16.55 1.46 -4.77
C THR A 38 -17.30 0.35 -4.04
N THR A 39 -17.43 -0.83 -4.64
CA THR A 39 -18.19 -1.96 -4.11
C THR A 39 -17.32 -3.00 -3.40
N PHE A 40 -16.00 -2.87 -3.46
CA PHE A 40 -15.07 -3.84 -2.89
C PHE A 40 -14.65 -3.44 -1.47
N PRO A 41 -14.31 -4.40 -0.60
CA PRO A 41 -13.87 -4.15 0.77
C PRO A 41 -12.44 -3.61 0.80
N ILE A 42 -12.25 -2.35 0.40
CA ILE A 42 -10.93 -1.71 0.28
C ILE A 42 -10.78 -0.62 1.33
N SER A 43 -9.66 -0.64 2.04
CA SER A 43 -9.22 0.43 2.95
C SER A 43 -7.92 1.06 2.46
N LEU A 44 -7.69 2.33 2.79
CA LEU A 44 -6.49 3.08 2.39
C LEU A 44 -5.83 3.73 3.59
N LEU A 45 -4.55 3.44 3.81
CA LEU A 45 -3.71 4.05 4.81
C LEU A 45 -2.54 4.81 4.14
N ALA A 46 -2.67 6.13 4.09
CA ALA A 46 -1.62 7.01 3.57
C ALA A 46 -0.91 7.74 4.72
N GLN A 47 0.37 7.47 4.92
CA GLN A 47 1.19 8.07 5.97
C GLN A 47 2.54 8.53 5.41
N ASN A 48 3.21 9.45 6.11
CA ASN A 48 4.62 9.73 5.82
C ASN A 48 5.46 8.51 6.24
N SER A 49 6.61 8.32 5.59
CA SER A 49 7.48 7.14 5.81
C SER A 49 7.84 6.91 7.28
N ASP A 50 8.09 7.97 8.05
CA ASP A 50 8.41 7.89 9.50
C ASP A 50 7.28 7.29 10.34
N ASN A 51 6.03 7.48 9.92
CA ASN A 51 4.85 7.08 10.67
C ASN A 51 4.18 5.83 10.11
N LEU A 52 4.55 5.37 8.92
CA LEU A 52 3.85 4.29 8.23
C LEU A 52 3.93 2.97 9.00
N SER A 53 5.13 2.54 9.40
CA SER A 53 5.32 1.30 10.17
C SER A 53 4.59 1.31 11.53
N PRO A 54 4.76 2.31 12.42
CA PRO A 54 4.09 2.28 13.72
C PRO A 54 2.56 2.37 13.61
N ILE A 55 2.03 3.18 12.69
CA ILE A 55 0.58 3.28 12.48
C ILE A 55 0.02 2.01 11.85
N LEU A 56 0.76 1.38 10.92
CA LEU A 56 0.37 0.09 10.35
C LEU A 56 0.26 -0.99 11.42
N ALA A 57 1.27 -1.10 12.31
CA ALA A 57 1.25 -2.05 13.41
C ALA A 57 0.06 -1.83 14.35
N GLU A 58 -0.27 -0.57 14.65
CA GLU A 58 -1.44 -0.23 15.46
C GLU A 58 -2.76 -0.62 14.77
N ASN A 59 -2.87 -0.42 13.45
CA ASN A 59 -4.07 -0.81 12.70
C ASN A 59 -4.23 -2.34 12.64
N LEU A 60 -3.16 -3.08 12.34
CA LEU A 60 -3.21 -4.54 12.21
C LEU A 60 -3.40 -5.26 13.55
N SER A 61 -2.97 -4.66 14.67
CA SER A 61 -3.16 -5.24 16.01
C SER A 61 -4.59 -5.08 16.55
N LYS A 62 -5.36 -4.11 16.05
CA LYS A 62 -6.76 -3.90 16.47
C LYS A 62 -7.71 -4.94 15.88
N ASP A 63 -7.45 -5.38 14.66
CA ASP A 63 -8.25 -6.40 13.98
C ASP A 63 -7.35 -7.15 12.97
N SER A 64 -6.68 -8.19 13.46
CA SER A 64 -5.72 -8.98 12.67
C SER A 64 -6.41 -9.75 11.54
N GLU A 65 -7.71 -9.98 11.62
CA GLU A 65 -8.52 -10.69 10.63
C GLU A 65 -9.14 -9.78 9.58
N GLN A 66 -9.05 -8.46 9.76
CA GLN A 66 -9.74 -7.50 8.90
C GLN A 66 -9.28 -7.54 7.44
N TYR A 67 -7.99 -7.79 7.20
CA TYR A 67 -7.38 -7.72 5.87
C TYR A 67 -6.77 -9.05 5.50
N GLN A 68 -7.25 -9.62 4.39
CA GLN A 68 -6.68 -10.84 3.81
C GLN A 68 -5.56 -10.51 2.82
N ARG A 69 -5.49 -9.26 2.37
CA ARG A 69 -4.53 -8.78 1.38
C ARG A 69 -4.02 -7.39 1.75
N ILE A 70 -2.72 -7.16 1.56
CA ILE A 70 -2.11 -5.84 1.71
C ILE A 70 -1.37 -5.45 0.42
N LEU A 71 -1.68 -4.27 -0.10
CA LEU A 71 -0.95 -3.65 -1.21
C LEU A 71 -0.09 -2.52 -0.65
N TRP A 72 1.22 -2.69 -0.66
CA TRP A 72 2.14 -1.65 -0.25
C TRP A 72 2.70 -0.89 -1.45
N LEU A 73 2.32 0.39 -1.53
CA LEU A 73 2.77 1.35 -2.53
C LEU A 73 3.88 2.23 -1.94
N ASP A 74 5.13 1.84 -2.14
CA ASP A 74 6.30 2.64 -1.76
C ASP A 74 6.64 3.64 -2.87
N SER A 75 6.23 4.89 -2.68
CA SER A 75 6.54 6.02 -3.53
C SER A 75 8.05 6.30 -3.52
N GLU A 76 8.67 6.29 -4.71
CA GLU A 76 10.09 6.63 -4.88
C GLU A 76 10.35 8.12 -4.58
N ARG A 77 9.35 8.97 -4.80
CA ARG A 77 9.46 10.42 -4.58
C ARG A 77 8.14 11.03 -4.07
N PRO A 78 7.80 10.83 -2.79
CA PRO A 78 6.54 11.31 -2.24
C PRO A 78 6.48 12.85 -2.32
N VAL A 79 5.35 13.39 -2.80
CA VAL A 79 5.14 14.84 -2.83
C VAL A 79 5.01 15.33 -1.38
N TRP A 80 5.73 16.40 -1.06
CA TRP A 80 5.80 16.98 0.29
C TRP A 80 6.36 16.06 1.39
N GLY A 81 7.04 14.98 1.01
CA GLY A 81 7.71 14.06 1.92
C GLY A 81 9.11 13.70 1.46
N LYS A 82 9.81 12.92 2.28
CA LYS A 82 11.08 12.29 1.89
C LYS A 82 10.81 10.85 1.44
N PRO A 83 11.56 10.34 0.44
CA PRO A 83 11.55 8.91 0.14
C PRO A 83 11.83 8.09 1.38
N SER A 84 11.23 6.90 1.46
CA SER A 84 11.49 5.97 2.56
C SER A 84 12.98 5.61 2.62
N THR A 85 13.59 5.68 3.80
CA THR A 85 14.92 5.08 4.03
C THR A 85 14.80 3.56 4.07
N GLU A 86 15.92 2.86 3.95
CA GLU A 86 15.91 1.39 4.02
C GLU A 86 15.45 0.90 5.40
N GLU A 87 15.77 1.62 6.47
CA GLU A 87 15.30 1.31 7.83
C GLU A 87 13.78 1.44 7.95
N GLN A 88 13.19 2.49 7.36
CA GLN A 88 11.73 2.69 7.36
C GLN A 88 11.02 1.61 6.55
N LYS A 89 11.56 1.26 5.37
CA LYS A 89 11.05 0.15 4.55
C LYS A 89 11.13 -1.17 5.30
N GLN A 90 12.26 -1.42 5.98
CA GLN A 90 12.42 -2.63 6.77
C GLN A 90 11.42 -2.68 7.92
N GLY A 91 11.14 -1.55 8.56
CA GLY A 91 10.10 -1.47 9.60
C GLY A 91 8.71 -1.81 9.08
N VAL A 92 8.36 -1.43 7.84
CA VAL A 92 7.09 -1.85 7.21
C VAL A 92 7.11 -3.34 6.91
N LYS A 93 8.20 -3.86 6.34
CA LYS A 93 8.34 -5.30 6.04
C LYS A 93 8.19 -6.16 7.29
N THR A 94 8.89 -5.83 8.37
CA THR A 94 8.79 -6.58 9.63
C THR A 94 7.35 -6.67 10.13
N VAL A 95 6.57 -5.58 10.04
CA VAL A 95 5.15 -5.57 10.46
C VAL A 95 4.29 -6.47 9.56
N LEU A 96 4.63 -6.59 8.28
CA LEU A 96 3.89 -7.42 7.33
C LEU A 96 4.30 -8.90 7.42
N ASP A 97 5.59 -9.18 7.54
CA ASP A 97 6.17 -10.53 7.53
C ASP A 97 5.68 -11.38 8.72
N ASP A 98 5.17 -10.76 9.78
CA ASP A 98 4.58 -11.46 10.94
C ASP A 98 3.31 -12.27 10.56
N ASN A 99 2.50 -11.79 9.62
CA ASN A 99 1.19 -12.38 9.31
C ASN A 99 0.90 -12.51 7.81
N TYR A 100 1.80 -12.02 6.95
CA TYR A 100 1.59 -11.96 5.51
C TYR A 100 2.83 -12.43 4.76
N ASN A 101 2.60 -13.14 3.65
CA ASN A 101 3.63 -13.53 2.70
C ASN A 101 3.61 -12.60 1.49
N LEU A 102 4.79 -12.11 1.09
CA LEU A 102 4.96 -11.40 -0.18
C LEU A 102 4.69 -12.35 -1.35
N GLN A 103 3.65 -12.08 -2.12
CA GLN A 103 3.30 -12.86 -3.30
C GLN A 103 4.07 -12.40 -4.53
N PHE A 104 4.08 -11.09 -4.78
CA PHE A 104 4.86 -10.50 -5.85
C PHE A 104 5.10 -9.01 -5.62
N PHE A 105 6.02 -8.46 -6.41
CA PHE A 105 6.27 -7.03 -6.46
C PHE A 105 6.44 -6.58 -7.91
N GLN A 106 6.10 -5.32 -8.18
CA GLN A 106 6.34 -4.71 -9.48
C GLN A 106 6.61 -3.22 -9.35
N ARG A 107 7.42 -2.70 -10.26
CA ARG A 107 7.64 -1.27 -10.39
C ARG A 107 6.53 -0.65 -11.24
N LEU A 108 5.82 0.29 -10.65
CA LEU A 108 4.80 1.10 -11.30
C LEU A 108 5.42 2.43 -11.73
N VAL A 109 5.43 2.69 -13.04
CA VAL A 109 5.99 3.92 -13.61
C VAL A 109 4.88 4.75 -14.23
N GLY A 110 4.72 5.97 -13.73
CA GLY A 110 3.82 6.96 -14.31
C GLY A 110 4.51 7.86 -15.33
N THR A 111 3.75 8.81 -15.85
CA THR A 111 4.26 9.78 -16.84
C THR A 111 5.24 10.78 -16.22
N TRP A 112 5.08 11.06 -14.91
CA TRP A 112 5.95 11.95 -14.15
C TRP A 112 6.75 11.17 -13.10
N LYS A 113 7.97 11.63 -12.79
CA LYS A 113 8.84 11.00 -11.78
C LYS A 113 8.20 10.89 -10.39
N LEU A 114 7.19 11.70 -10.09
CA LEU A 114 6.44 11.66 -8.83
C LEU A 114 5.47 10.48 -8.77
N ASP A 115 5.06 9.97 -9.93
CA ASP A 115 4.13 8.85 -10.09
C ASP A 115 4.88 7.50 -10.20
N ASN A 116 6.03 7.36 -9.53
CA ASN A 116 6.81 6.13 -9.51
C ASN A 116 6.68 5.44 -8.15
N PHE A 117 6.26 4.18 -8.17
CA PHE A 117 6.05 3.37 -6.98
C PHE A 117 6.67 1.99 -7.14
N MET A 118 7.22 1.45 -6.05
CA MET A 118 7.38 0.01 -5.90
C MET A 118 6.10 -0.52 -5.25
N MET A 119 5.36 -1.35 -5.97
CA MET A 119 4.18 -2.01 -5.43
C MET A 119 4.55 -3.42 -4.99
N ASN A 120 4.18 -3.77 -3.76
CA ASN A 120 4.35 -5.10 -3.20
C ASN A 120 2.97 -5.62 -2.80
N VAL A 121 2.66 -6.86 -3.18
CA VAL A 121 1.39 -7.52 -2.85
C VAL A 121 1.65 -8.62 -1.85
N TYR A 122 0.98 -8.49 -0.71
CA TYR A 122 1.05 -9.41 0.41
C TYR A 122 -0.30 -10.09 0.59
N GLU A 123 -0.27 -11.37 0.89
CA GLU A 123 -1.46 -12.14 1.27
C GLU A 123 -1.25 -12.75 2.64
N LYS A 124 -2.33 -12.86 3.40
CA LYS A 124 -2.28 -13.39 4.75
C LYS A 124 -1.84 -14.85 4.75
N ILE A 125 -1.04 -15.25 5.74
CA ILE A 125 -0.61 -16.63 5.92
C ILE A 125 -1.80 -17.45 6.43
N GLU A 126 -2.11 -18.57 5.76
CA GLU A 126 -3.13 -19.55 6.18
C GLU A 126 -2.67 -20.41 7.36
#